data_AF-R9LUY2-F1
#
_entry.id   AF-R9LUY2-F1
#
_cell.length_a   1.000
_cell.length_b   1.000
_cell.length_c   1.000
_cell.angle_alpha   90.00
_cell.angle_beta   90.00
_cell.angle_gamma   90.00
#
_symmetry.space_group_name_H-M   'P 1'
#
loop_
_entity.id
_entity.type
_entity.pdbx_description
1 polymer ?
#
loop_
_entity_poly.entity_id
_entity_poly.type
_entity_poly.pdbx_seq_one_letter_code
_entity_poly.pdbx_strand_id
1 'polypeptide(L)' 'MPKINVKEKNPTRYALAAAEQEALKKTYSSTIQIARLCPFCDHKIEVLCRGTHSGTYTKCPNCGESVFFPPIAFRLT' A
#
# COMPACT_ATOMS: atom_id res chain seq x y z
N MET A 1 0.65 -19.49 7.20
CA MET A 1 1.97 -19.24 7.85
C MET A 1 2.93 -18.65 6.81
N PRO A 2 3.75 -17.65 7.18
CA PRO A 2 4.79 -17.14 6.28
C PRO A 2 5.79 -18.26 5.96
N LYS A 3 6.09 -18.44 4.67
CA LYS A 3 6.99 -19.51 4.19
C LYS A 3 8.48 -19.19 4.37
N ILE A 4 8.82 -17.95 4.70
CA ILE A 4 10.21 -17.45 4.76
C ILE A 4 10.39 -16.62 6.03
N ASN A 5 11.43 -16.92 6.81
CA ASN A 5 11.94 -16.03 7.85
C ASN A 5 13.00 -15.09 7.25
N VAL A 6 12.58 -13.85 6.93
CA VAL A 6 13.47 -12.86 6.29
C VAL A 6 14.60 -12.37 7.19
N LYS A 7 14.40 -12.41 8.52
CA LYS A 7 15.43 -12.02 9.50
C LYS A 7 16.58 -13.01 9.53
N GLU A 8 16.25 -14.31 9.53
CA GLU A 8 17.25 -15.39 9.54
C GLU A 8 17.89 -15.58 8.16
N LYS A 9 17.10 -15.49 7.08
CA LYS A 9 17.60 -15.75 5.72
C LYS A 9 18.66 -14.73 5.29
N ASN A 10 18.51 -13.45 5.64
CA ASN A 10 19.51 -12.42 5.37
C ASN A 10 19.37 -11.24 6.37
N PRO A 11 20.07 -11.29 7.51
CA PRO A 11 19.98 -10.27 8.56
C PRO A 11 20.40 -8.88 8.08
N THR A 12 21.46 -8.79 7.27
CA THR A 12 21.98 -7.51 6.75
C THR A 12 20.97 -6.82 5.85
N ARG A 13 20.39 -7.56 4.89
CA ARG A 13 19.35 -7.03 4.00
C ARG A 13 18.09 -6.66 4.78
N TYR A 14 17.74 -7.45 5.79
CA TYR A 14 16.61 -7.12 6.67
C TYR A 14 16.84 -5.79 7.40
N ALA A 15 18.02 -5.57 7.98
CA ALA A 15 18.33 -4.33 8.69
C ALA A 15 18.26 -3.10 7.77
N LEU A 16 18.80 -3.20 6.55
CA LEU A 16 18.72 -2.13 5.54
C LEU A 16 17.28 -1.82 5.17
N ALA A 17 16.48 -2.86 4.84
CA ALA A 17 15.08 -2.68 4.51
C ALA A 17 14.28 -2.10 5.70
N ALA A 18 14.57 -2.54 6.93
CA ALA A 18 13.88 -2.03 8.12
C ALA A 18 14.14 -0.54 8.33
N ALA A 19 15.39 -0.08 8.14
CA ALA A 19 15.73 1.34 8.24
C ALA A 19 15.04 2.18 7.15
N GLU A 20 15.00 1.69 5.92
CA GLU A 20 14.31 2.35 4.81
C GLU A 20 12.79 2.43 5.07
N GLN A 21 12.18 1.34 5.53
CA GLN A 21 10.75 1.32 5.86
C GLN A 21 10.41 2.28 7.00
N GLU A 22 11.30 2.44 7.98
CA GLU A 22 11.11 3.41 9.06
C GLU A 22 11.18 4.86 8.55
N ALA A 23 12.10 5.17 7.63
CA ALA A 23 12.16 6.47 6.97
C ALA A 23 10.91 6.77 6.12
N LEU A 24 10.42 5.76 5.39
CA LEU A 24 9.18 5.87 4.61
C LEU A 24 7.96 6.11 5.51
N LYS A 25 7.85 5.36 6.62
CA LYS A 25 6.79 5.58 7.60
C LYS A 25 6.80 7.01 8.11
N LYS A 26 7.95 7.53 8.55
CA LYS A 26 8.05 8.92 9.04
C LYS A 26 7.64 9.95 7.98
N THR A 27 7.98 9.70 6.72
CA THR A 27 7.66 10.59 5.60
C THR A 27 6.17 10.57 5.24
N TYR A 28 5.56 9.39 5.24
CA TYR A 28 4.22 9.16 4.68
C TYR A 28 3.15 8.81 5.70
N SER A 29 3.47 8.71 7.00
CA SER A 29 2.51 8.54 8.08
C SER A 29 1.72 9.84 8.29
N SER A 30 0.86 10.15 7.33
CA SER A 30 -0.11 11.24 7.43
C SER A 30 -1.37 10.76 8.14
N THR A 31 -2.02 11.68 8.84
CA THR A 31 -3.39 11.49 9.36
C THR A 31 -4.42 11.40 8.24
N ILE A 32 -4.14 12.00 7.08
CA ILE A 32 -5.02 11.95 5.91
C ILE A 32 -4.65 10.74 5.06
N GLN A 33 -5.60 9.82 4.89
CA GLN A 33 -5.48 8.60 4.09
C GLN A 33 -6.76 8.42 3.25
N ILE A 34 -6.65 7.70 2.14
CA ILE A 34 -7.79 7.38 1.27
C ILE A 34 -7.87 5.86 1.12
N ALA A 35 -9.06 5.28 1.32
CA ALA A 35 -9.31 3.88 1.00
C ALA A 35 -9.83 3.76 -0.44
N ARG A 36 -9.23 2.85 -1.22
CA ARG A 36 -9.79 2.41 -2.50
C ARG A 36 -10.73 1.24 -2.22
N LEU A 37 -12.03 1.46 -2.47
CA LEU A 37 -13.07 0.45 -2.33
C LEU A 37 -13.38 -0.17 -3.69
N CYS A 38 -13.72 -1.45 -3.69
CA CYS A 38 -14.24 -2.11 -4.87
C CYS A 38 -15.59 -1.49 -5.25
N PRO A 39 -15.77 -0.96 -6.47
CA PRO A 39 -17.03 -0.33 -6.88
C PRO A 39 -18.18 -1.33 -7.04
N PHE A 40 -17.89 -2.64 -7.04
CA PHE A 40 -18.89 -3.69 -7.21
C PHE A 40 -19.39 -4.29 -5.89
N CYS A 41 -18.58 -4.26 -4.82
CA CYS A 41 -18.92 -4.93 -3.56
C CYS A 41 -18.47 -4.20 -2.30
N ASP A 42 -18.03 -2.94 -2.42
CA ASP A 42 -17.56 -2.06 -1.35
C ASP A 42 -16.39 -2.61 -0.50
N HIS A 43 -15.80 -3.73 -0.91
CA HIS A 43 -14.65 -4.30 -0.22
C HIS A 43 -13.44 -3.35 -0.29
N LYS A 44 -12.84 -3.08 0.85
CA LYS A 44 -11.62 -2.26 0.94
C LYS A 44 -10.44 -3.01 0.33
N ILE A 45 -9.93 -2.50 -0.77
CA ILE A 45 -8.81 -3.10 -1.52
C ILE A 45 -7.47 -2.62 -0.96
N GLU A 46 -7.30 -1.30 -0.81
CA GLU A 46 -6.05 -0.72 -0.31
C GLU A 46 -6.27 0.61 0.40
N VAL A 47 -5.26 1.06 1.15
CA VAL A 47 -5.21 2.37 1.79
C VAL A 47 -4.00 3.13 1.26
N LEU A 48 -4.26 4.30 0.69
CA LEU A 48 -3.25 5.20 0.16
C LEU A 48 -2.89 6.25 1.22
N CYS A 49 -1.60 6.38 1.47
CA CYS A 49 -1.04 7.47 2.27
C CYS A 49 -0.95 8.77 1.43
N ARG A 50 -0.78 9.92 2.08
CA ARG A 50 -0.63 11.22 1.41
C ARG A 50 0.51 11.16 0.39
N GLY A 51 0.24 11.56 -0.85
CA GLY A 51 1.22 11.56 -1.94
C GLY A 51 0.59 11.68 -3.33
N THR A 52 1.31 11.24 -4.35
CA THR A 52 0.81 11.13 -5.72
C THR A 52 0.78 9.67 -6.13
N HIS A 53 -0.36 9.20 -6.62
CA HIS A 53 -0.62 7.82 -6.98
C HIS A 53 -1.07 7.76 -8.43
N SER A 54 -0.46 6.87 -9.22
CA SER A 54 -0.87 6.64 -10.60
C SER A 54 -2.20 5.87 -10.68
N GLY A 55 -2.75 5.79 -11.90
CA GLY A 55 -3.83 4.87 -12.18
C GLY A 55 -3.35 3.43 -12.01
N THR A 56 -4.19 2.59 -11.42
CA THR A 56 -3.88 1.17 -11.16
C THR A 56 -5.06 0.29 -11.55
N TYR A 57 -4.79 -0.99 -11.74
CA TYR A 57 -5.82 -2.01 -11.87
C TYR A 57 -5.48 -3.19 -10.96
N THR A 58 -6.50 -3.85 -10.43
CA THR A 58 -6.31 -5.04 -9.60
C THR A 58 -7.57 -5.90 -9.61
N LYS A 59 -7.40 -7.18 -9.30
CA LYS A 59 -8.53 -8.11 -9.10
C LYS A 59 -8.99 -7.99 -7.65
N CYS A 60 -10.28 -7.73 -7.44
CA CYS A 60 -10.83 -7.66 -6.10
C CYS A 60 -10.66 -9.03 -5.39
N PRO A 61 -10.01 -9.09 -4.22
CA PRO A 61 -9.82 -10.36 -3.52
C PRO A 61 -11.13 -10.93 -2.94
N ASN A 62 -12.18 -10.12 -2.87
CA ASN A 62 -13.49 -10.52 -2.34
C ASN A 62 -14.42 -11.05 -3.45
N CYS A 63 -14.76 -10.22 -4.45
CA CYS A 63 -15.72 -10.61 -5.49
C CYS A 63 -15.06 -11.14 -6.78
N GLY A 64 -13.75 -11.01 -6.95
CA GLY A 64 -13.03 -11.49 -8.13
C GLY A 64 -13.11 -10.59 -9.36
N GLU A 65 -13.84 -9.47 -9.31
CA GLU A 65 -13.93 -8.53 -10.44
C GLU A 65 -12.63 -7.75 -10.70
N SER A 66 -12.44 -7.35 -11.95
CA SER A 66 -11.34 -6.47 -12.35
C SER A 66 -11.71 -5.01 -12.12
N VAL A 67 -10.95 -4.31 -11.28
CA VAL A 67 -11.21 -2.93 -10.88
C VAL A 67 -10.11 -2.02 -11.37
N PHE A 68 -10.48 -0.87 -11.95
CA PHE A 68 -9.58 0.21 -12.31
C PHE A 68 -9.76 1.39 -11.36
N PHE A 69 -8.65 1.97 -10.93
CA PHE A 69 -8.64 3.17 -10.10
C PHE A 69 -7.99 4.34 -10.85
N PRO A 70 -8.59 5.54 -10.81
CA PRO A 70 -7.96 6.71 -11.39
C PRO A 70 -6.71 7.12 -10.59
N PRO A 71 -5.82 7.92 -11.19
CA PRO A 71 -4.76 8.60 -10.46
C PRO A 71 -5.33 9.46 -9.33
N ILE A 72 -4.61 9.57 -8.22
CA ILE A 72 -4.99 10.38 -7.06
C ILE A 72 -3.79 11.22 -6.64
N ALA A 73 -4.01 12.53 -6.48
CA ALA A 73 -3.03 13.44 -5.91
C ALA A 73 -3.64 14.11 -4.68
N PHE A 74 -2.96 13.98 -3.54
CA PHE A 74 -3.34 14.71 -2.34
C PHE A 74 -2.90 16.17 -2.52
N ARG A 75 -3.75 17.14 -2.17
CA ARG A 75 -3.32 18.55 -2.15
C ARG A 75 -2.23 18.71 -1.10
N LEU A 76 -1.03 19.08 -1.55
CA LEU A 76 0.09 19.42 -0.70
C LEU A 76 -0.02 20.92 -0.37
N THR A 77 -0.97 21.27 0.50
CA THR A 77 -0.94 22.57 1.20
C THR A 77 0.09 22.52 2.31
#